data_AF-A0A0B7FRM6-F1
#
_entry.id   AF-A0A0B7FRM6-F1
#
_cell.length_a   1.000
_cell.length_b   1.000
_cell.length_c   1.000
_cell.angle_alpha   90.00
_cell.angle_beta   90.00
_cell.angle_gamma   90.00
#
_symmetry.space_group_name_H-M   'P 1'
#
loop_
_entity.id
_entity.type
_entity.pdbx_description
1 polymer ?
#
loop_
_entity_poly.entity_id
_entity_poly.type
_entity_poly.pdbx_seq_one_letter_code
_entity_poly.pdbx_strand_id
1 'polypeptide(L)'
;MRLVTFLTPTLAFLSCVAAQVTTATPAVPTGCTPTATGALKPRSTGPPIVALDGWAAGSYLQKAQNSDAAILGPSSSRGWYLPSGAIRLIYWGAPWGCDPYLYLNTKLTETSYKPLAFEAVGTKFDWDYNGPNRTVSTNGFNTFVTCSDGALYLQTGSDLPSGNCTTTRLKIDQ
;
A
#
# COMPACT_ATOMS: atom_id res chain seq x y z
N MET A 1 17.36 39.51 -59.65
CA MET A 1 16.58 39.10 -58.46
C MET A 1 16.25 37.62 -58.59
N ARG A 2 16.82 36.75 -57.75
CA ARG A 2 16.55 35.30 -57.76
C ARG A 2 15.67 34.98 -56.55
N LEU A 3 14.50 34.43 -56.82
CA LEU A 3 13.50 34.02 -55.83
C LEU A 3 13.89 32.65 -55.28
N VAL A 4 14.13 32.56 -53.97
CA VAL A 4 14.45 31.30 -53.27
C VAL A 4 13.21 30.87 -52.50
N THR A 5 12.60 29.77 -52.91
CA THR A 5 11.42 29.17 -52.27
C THR A 5 11.88 28.19 -51.20
N PHE A 6 11.49 28.41 -49.95
CA PHE A 6 11.71 27.50 -48.83
C PHE A 6 10.50 26.58 -48.66
N LEU A 7 10.74 25.26 -48.68
CA LEU A 7 9.78 24.22 -48.34
C LEU A 7 9.87 23.92 -46.84
N THR A 8 8.74 23.96 -46.14
CA THR A 8 8.63 23.58 -44.72
C THR A 8 8.39 22.07 -44.59
N PRO A 9 9.07 21.37 -43.65
CA PRO A 9 8.82 19.96 -43.39
C PRO A 9 7.63 19.76 -42.44
N THR A 10 6.70 18.90 -42.85
CA THR A 10 5.56 18.45 -42.06
C THR A 10 6.01 17.37 -41.07
N LEU A 11 5.98 17.65 -39.77
CA LEU A 11 6.26 16.70 -38.69
C LEU A 11 5.06 15.78 -38.46
N ALA A 12 5.22 14.49 -38.74
CA ALA A 12 4.25 13.45 -38.39
C ALA A 12 4.46 12.98 -36.95
N PHE A 13 3.47 13.19 -36.08
CA PHE A 13 3.47 12.65 -34.72
C PHE A 13 3.03 11.19 -34.74
N LEU A 14 3.97 10.28 -34.47
CA LEU A 14 3.70 8.86 -34.26
C LEU A 14 3.15 8.67 -32.84
N SER A 15 1.84 8.40 -32.72
CA SER A 15 1.18 8.13 -31.45
C SER A 15 1.51 6.70 -31.00
N CYS A 16 2.27 6.56 -29.91
CA CYS A 16 2.61 5.27 -29.32
C CYS A 16 1.48 4.86 -28.37
N VAL A 17 0.66 3.90 -28.78
CA VAL A 17 -0.39 3.31 -27.94
C VAL A 17 0.28 2.36 -26.95
N ALA A 18 0.37 2.77 -25.68
CA ALA A 18 0.85 1.91 -24.62
C ALA A 18 -0.15 0.76 -24.39
N ALA A 19 0.29 -0.48 -24.64
CA ALA A 19 -0.47 -1.67 -24.32
C ALA A 19 -0.61 -1.77 -22.78
N GLN A 20 -1.83 -1.64 -22.27
CA GLN A 20 -2.12 -1.89 -20.86
C GLN A 20 -2.00 -3.39 -20.60
N VAL A 21 -0.93 -3.79 -19.91
CA VAL A 21 -0.76 -5.15 -19.40
C VAL A 21 -1.68 -5.30 -18.19
N THR A 22 -2.87 -5.85 -18.41
CA THR A 22 -3.73 -6.33 -17.32
C THR A 22 -3.24 -7.71 -16.89
N THR A 23 -2.39 -7.75 -15.85
CA THR A 23 -2.06 -8.99 -15.16
C THR A 23 -3.31 -9.51 -14.43
N ALA A 24 -3.99 -10.47 -15.06
CA ALA A 24 -5.11 -11.17 -14.45
C ALA A 24 -4.61 -11.96 -13.23
N THR A 25 -5.12 -11.63 -12.06
CA THR A 25 -4.85 -12.38 -10.83
C THR A 25 -5.66 -13.68 -10.88
N PRO A 26 -5.07 -14.85 -10.59
CA PRO A 26 -5.82 -16.10 -10.50
C PRO A 26 -6.93 -15.97 -9.46
N ALA A 27 -8.14 -16.41 -9.82
CA ALA A 27 -9.28 -16.40 -8.90
C ALA A 27 -8.94 -17.22 -7.65
N VAL A 28 -9.09 -16.60 -6.48
CA VAL A 28 -8.94 -17.29 -5.19
C VAL A 28 -9.97 -18.42 -5.14
N PRO A 29 -9.57 -19.67 -4.84
CA PRO A 29 -10.51 -20.78 -4.76
C PRO A 29 -11.62 -20.49 -3.73
N THR A 30 -12.86 -20.77 -4.13
CA THR A 30 -14.06 -20.57 -3.31
C THR A 30 -13.95 -21.45 -2.07
N GLY A 31 -13.74 -20.84 -0.89
CA GLY A 31 -13.50 -21.54 0.38
C GLY A 31 -12.28 -21.04 1.17
N CYS A 32 -11.40 -20.25 0.55
CA CYS A 32 -10.24 -19.65 1.23
C CYS A 32 -10.57 -18.28 1.83
N THR A 33 -11.55 -18.19 2.73
CA THR A 33 -11.75 -16.97 3.53
C THR A 33 -10.98 -17.13 4.84
N PRO A 34 -9.83 -16.45 5.02
CA PRO A 34 -9.09 -16.53 6.27
C PRO A 34 -9.97 -16.03 7.42
N THR A 35 -10.24 -16.89 8.40
CA THR A 35 -10.95 -16.49 9.63
C THR A 35 -9.91 -16.01 10.64
N ALA A 36 -10.06 -14.78 11.12
CA ALA A 36 -9.14 -14.18 12.09
C ALA A 36 -9.43 -14.70 13.50
N THR A 37 -8.54 -15.54 14.05
CA THR A 37 -8.64 -16.05 15.43
C THR A 37 -7.39 -15.67 16.21
N GLY A 38 -7.49 -14.62 17.04
CA GLY A 38 -6.47 -14.23 18.03
C GLY A 38 -5.47 -13.15 17.59
N ALA A 39 -4.87 -12.45 18.57
CA ALA A 39 -3.78 -11.50 18.35
C ALA A 39 -2.61 -12.23 17.66
N LEU A 40 -2.30 -11.81 16.44
CA LEU A 40 -1.38 -12.52 15.54
C LEU A 40 0.03 -12.53 16.13
N LYS A 41 0.49 -13.69 16.60
CA LYS A 41 1.93 -13.93 16.80
C LYS A 41 2.55 -14.23 15.43
N PRO A 42 3.40 -13.36 14.89
CA PRO A 42 3.88 -13.56 13.53
C PRO A 42 5.01 -14.61 13.43
N ARG A 43 5.22 -15.17 12.23
CA ARG A 43 6.43 -15.94 11.86
C ARG A 43 7.52 -15.05 11.23
N SER A 44 8.72 -15.62 11.08
CA SER A 44 10.06 -15.05 11.26
C SER A 44 10.80 -14.45 10.05
N THR A 45 10.18 -14.25 8.90
CA THR A 45 10.91 -13.75 7.71
C THR A 45 10.10 -12.75 6.90
N GLY A 46 10.73 -11.62 6.57
CA GLY A 46 10.10 -10.42 6.03
C GLY A 46 10.30 -9.27 7.02
N PRO A 47 10.58 -8.03 6.61
CA PRO A 47 10.79 -6.93 7.56
C PRO A 47 9.46 -6.36 8.12
N PRO A 48 9.45 -5.78 9.33
CA PRO A 48 8.35 -4.94 9.77
C PRO A 48 8.27 -3.65 8.95
N ILE A 49 7.10 -3.01 8.98
CA ILE A 49 6.92 -1.64 8.49
C ILE A 49 6.60 -0.77 9.70
N VAL A 50 7.34 0.31 9.89
CA VAL A 50 7.28 1.18 11.07
C VAL A 50 7.02 2.63 10.65
N ALA A 51 6.24 3.34 11.47
CA ALA A 51 6.04 4.77 11.34
C ALA A 51 7.30 5.53 11.74
N LEU A 52 7.70 6.46 10.89
CA LEU A 52 8.96 7.20 11.01
C LEU A 52 8.81 8.48 11.83
N ASP A 53 7.66 9.16 11.69
CA ASP A 53 7.46 10.52 12.18
C ASP A 53 6.10 10.66 12.90
N GLY A 54 5.89 11.82 13.53
CA GLY A 54 4.66 12.15 14.27
C GLY A 54 4.56 11.42 15.60
N TRP A 55 3.41 11.54 16.27
CA TRP A 55 3.17 10.89 17.58
C TRP A 55 3.13 9.36 17.48
N ALA A 56 2.94 8.80 16.28
CA ALA A 56 2.98 7.37 16.03
C ALA A 56 4.39 6.83 15.71
N ALA A 57 5.44 7.67 15.72
CA ALA A 57 6.80 7.22 15.43
C ALA A 57 7.21 6.02 16.30
N GLY A 58 7.77 4.97 15.69
CA GLY A 58 8.08 3.70 16.35
C GLY A 58 6.89 2.72 16.48
N SER A 59 5.69 3.11 16.06
CA SER A 59 4.55 2.19 15.94
C SER A 59 4.62 1.39 14.64
N TYR A 60 4.12 0.17 14.66
CA TYR A 60 4.26 -0.79 13.57
C TYR A 60 2.96 -1.01 12.84
N LEU A 61 3.05 -1.16 11.52
CA LEU A 61 1.93 -1.58 10.67
C LEU A 61 1.49 -2.99 11.07
N GLN A 62 0.17 -3.16 11.15
CA GLN A 62 -0.48 -4.43 11.46
C GLN A 62 -1.96 -4.40 11.01
N LYS A 63 -2.61 -5.55 11.02
CA LYS A 63 -4.07 -5.64 10.82
C LYS A 63 -4.80 -5.44 12.15
N ALA A 64 -5.92 -4.73 12.13
CA ALA A 64 -6.82 -4.67 13.27
C ALA A 64 -7.35 -6.06 13.65
N GLN A 65 -7.59 -6.28 14.95
CA GLN A 65 -8.01 -7.59 15.44
C GLN A 65 -9.41 -7.99 14.96
N ASN A 66 -10.33 -7.02 14.90
CA ASN A 66 -11.75 -7.27 14.65
C ASN A 66 -12.25 -6.71 13.31
N SER A 67 -11.34 -6.27 12.44
CA SER A 67 -11.69 -5.72 11.13
C SER A 67 -10.52 -5.91 10.16
N ASP A 68 -10.74 -5.59 8.89
CA ASP A 68 -9.68 -5.61 7.88
C ASP A 68 -8.88 -4.30 7.83
N ALA A 69 -9.15 -3.35 8.74
CA ALA A 69 -8.43 -2.10 8.76
C ALA A 69 -6.92 -2.32 9.00
N ALA A 70 -6.10 -1.61 8.23
CA ALA A 70 -4.70 -1.44 8.56
C ALA A 70 -4.58 -0.41 9.69
N ILE A 71 -3.79 -0.74 10.70
CA ILE A 71 -3.56 0.13 11.86
C ILE A 71 -2.08 0.23 12.19
N LEU A 72 -1.71 1.26 12.94
CA LEU A 72 -0.43 1.36 13.63
C LEU A 72 -0.60 0.99 15.10
N GLY A 73 0.30 0.14 15.61
CA GLY A 73 0.25 -0.30 16.99
C GLY A 73 1.61 -0.68 17.57
N PRO A 74 1.64 -1.32 18.75
CA PRO A 74 2.88 -1.63 19.45
C PRO A 74 3.70 -2.71 18.74
N SER A 75 5.00 -2.75 19.06
CA SER A 75 5.95 -3.72 18.49
C SER A 75 5.62 -5.19 18.79
N SER A 76 4.82 -5.46 19.83
CA SER A 76 4.37 -6.79 20.23
C SER A 76 3.34 -7.41 19.29
N SER A 77 2.62 -6.59 18.51
CA SER A 77 1.58 -7.01 17.56
C SER A 77 1.94 -6.73 16.10
N ARG A 78 3.18 -6.29 15.83
CA ARG A 78 3.64 -5.89 14.50
C ARG A 78 3.43 -6.96 13.44
N GLY A 79 3.06 -6.54 12.24
CA GLY A 79 3.06 -7.40 11.06
C GLY A 79 4.47 -7.63 10.51
N TRP A 80 4.60 -8.66 9.68
CA TRP A 80 5.79 -8.91 8.88
C TRP A 80 5.39 -9.06 7.43
N TYR A 81 6.19 -8.45 6.57
CA TYR A 81 5.76 -8.14 5.22
C TYR A 81 6.68 -8.75 4.17
N LEU A 82 6.09 -9.11 3.02
CA LEU A 82 6.83 -9.40 1.80
C LEU A 82 6.73 -8.19 0.86
N PRO A 83 7.75 -7.30 0.86
CA PRO A 83 7.78 -6.11 0.02
C PRO A 83 8.22 -6.46 -1.41
N SER A 84 7.32 -7.01 -2.23
CA SER A 84 7.61 -7.31 -3.64
C SER A 84 6.35 -7.15 -4.47
N GLY A 85 6.29 -6.04 -5.23
CA GLY A 85 5.13 -5.59 -6.02
C GLY A 85 3.96 -5.07 -5.15
N ALA A 86 3.58 -5.84 -4.14
CA ALA A 86 2.58 -5.44 -3.14
C ALA A 86 3.17 -5.49 -1.73
N ILE A 87 2.54 -4.78 -0.80
CA ILE A 87 2.72 -5.01 0.63
C ILE A 87 1.82 -6.18 1.01
N ARG A 88 2.42 -7.34 1.28
CA ARG A 88 1.72 -8.55 1.70
C ARG A 88 2.06 -8.86 3.15
N LEU A 89 1.06 -8.82 4.03
CA LEU A 89 1.17 -9.29 5.41
C LEU A 89 1.21 -10.82 5.42
N ILE A 90 2.25 -11.39 6.03
CA ILE A 90 2.37 -12.84 6.21
C ILE A 90 1.37 -13.29 7.28
N TYR A 91 0.34 -14.00 6.87
CA TYR A 91 -0.79 -14.42 7.68
C TYR A 91 -0.82 -15.94 7.87
N TRP A 92 -0.55 -16.38 9.10
CA TRP A 92 -0.43 -17.80 9.47
C TRP A 92 -1.77 -18.52 9.69
N GLY A 93 -2.90 -17.81 9.63
CA GLY A 93 -4.23 -18.38 9.85
C GLY A 93 -4.93 -18.86 8.57
N ALA A 94 -4.24 -18.90 7.43
CA ALA A 94 -4.82 -19.40 6.18
C ALA A 94 -4.97 -20.93 6.26
N PRO A 95 -6.12 -21.51 5.84
CA PRO A 95 -6.26 -22.96 5.71
C PRO A 95 -5.16 -23.54 4.80
N TRP A 96 -4.75 -24.77 5.07
CA TRP A 96 -3.73 -25.46 4.27
C TRP A 96 -4.07 -25.42 2.77
N GLY A 97 -3.15 -24.93 1.95
CA GLY A 97 -3.34 -24.79 0.49
C GLY A 97 -3.91 -23.44 0.02
N CYS A 98 -4.22 -22.51 0.92
CA CYS A 98 -4.59 -21.13 0.58
C CYS A 98 -3.36 -20.21 0.58
N ASP A 99 -3.47 -19.04 -0.07
CA ASP A 99 -2.42 -18.03 -0.05
C ASP A 99 -2.24 -17.48 1.38
N PRO A 100 -1.05 -17.59 2.00
CA PRO A 100 -0.84 -17.21 3.39
C PRO A 100 -0.63 -15.70 3.54
N TYR A 101 -1.20 -14.89 2.66
CA TYR A 101 -0.96 -13.45 2.61
C TYR A 101 -2.25 -12.65 2.64
N LEU A 102 -2.19 -11.50 3.31
CA LEU A 102 -3.18 -10.44 3.15
C LEU A 102 -2.52 -9.25 2.47
N TYR A 103 -3.19 -8.70 1.47
CA TYR A 103 -2.70 -7.60 0.66
C TYR A 103 -3.12 -6.27 1.28
N LEU A 104 -2.18 -5.35 1.45
CA LEU A 104 -2.49 -3.98 1.82
C LEU A 104 -3.07 -3.26 0.60
N ASN A 105 -4.37 -3.00 0.66
CA ASN A 105 -5.13 -2.31 -0.37
C ASN A 105 -5.48 -0.89 0.07
N THR A 106 -5.66 -0.03 -0.93
CA THR A 106 -6.22 1.31 -0.77
C THR A 106 -7.70 1.27 -1.09
N LYS A 107 -8.55 1.63 -0.12
CA LYS A 107 -9.98 1.75 -0.36
C LYS A 107 -10.29 3.03 -1.13
N LEU A 108 -10.91 2.87 -2.29
CA LEU A 108 -11.38 4.01 -3.09
C LEU A 108 -12.51 4.71 -2.34
N THR A 109 -12.26 5.95 -2.00
CA THR A 109 -13.17 6.89 -1.35
C THR A 109 -13.03 8.24 -2.06
N GLU A 110 -13.99 9.15 -1.96
CA GLU A 110 -13.90 10.45 -2.64
C GLU A 110 -13.01 11.46 -1.89
N THR A 111 -12.63 11.16 -0.66
CA THR A 111 -11.81 12.02 0.21
C THR A 111 -10.34 12.07 -0.21
N SER A 112 -9.61 13.11 0.18
CA SER A 112 -8.16 13.22 -0.08
C SER A 112 -7.29 12.35 0.85
N TYR A 113 -7.90 11.47 1.62
CA TYR A 113 -7.27 10.40 2.39
C TYR A 113 -8.01 9.11 2.10
N LYS A 114 -7.29 8.03 1.86
CA LYS A 114 -7.85 6.75 1.45
C LYS A 114 -7.62 5.71 2.55
N PRO A 115 -8.66 5.08 3.11
CA PRO A 115 -8.49 4.05 4.13
C PRO A 115 -7.64 2.90 3.60
N LEU A 116 -6.79 2.34 4.45
CA LEU A 116 -6.01 1.16 4.13
C LEU A 116 -6.60 -0.08 4.79
N ALA A 117 -6.59 -1.21 4.07
CA ALA A 117 -7.13 -2.47 4.56
C ALA A 117 -6.26 -3.66 4.13
N PHE A 118 -6.23 -4.70 4.95
CA PHE A 118 -5.60 -5.98 4.66
C PHE A 118 -6.65 -6.99 4.21
N GLU A 119 -6.62 -7.37 2.94
CA GLU A 119 -7.64 -8.22 2.30
C GLU A 119 -7.02 -9.45 1.63
N ALA A 120 -7.84 -10.48 1.40
CA ALA A 120 -7.38 -11.70 0.74
C ALA A 120 -7.04 -11.50 -0.76
N VAL A 121 -7.62 -10.48 -1.41
CA VAL A 121 -7.40 -10.18 -2.83
C VAL A 121 -6.66 -8.87 -2.95
N GLY A 122 -5.47 -8.88 -3.55
CA GLY A 122 -4.74 -7.67 -3.87
C GLY A 122 -5.45 -6.87 -4.97
N THR A 123 -5.65 -5.59 -4.72
CA THR A 123 -6.12 -4.61 -5.72
C THR A 123 -5.09 -3.51 -5.97
N LYS A 124 -4.03 -3.46 -5.14
CA LYS A 124 -2.96 -2.47 -5.18
C LYS A 124 -1.59 -3.15 -5.26
N PHE A 125 -0.86 -2.91 -6.35
CA PHE A 125 0.40 -3.60 -6.70
C PHE A 125 1.51 -2.66 -7.17
N ASP A 126 1.35 -1.37 -6.92
CA ASP A 126 2.26 -0.28 -7.24
C ASP A 126 2.78 0.33 -5.93
N TRP A 127 3.14 -0.54 -4.99
CA TRP A 127 3.82 -0.14 -3.75
C TRP A 127 5.33 -0.14 -4.00
N ASP A 128 5.92 1.03 -3.87
CA ASP A 128 7.36 1.26 -4.03
C ASP A 128 8.02 1.54 -2.67
N TYR A 129 9.32 1.25 -2.60
CA TYR A 129 10.16 1.54 -1.44
C TYR A 129 11.31 2.42 -1.86
N ASN A 130 11.19 3.71 -1.56
CA ASN A 130 12.05 4.74 -2.12
C ASN A 130 12.87 5.48 -1.05
N GLY A 131 13.99 6.05 -1.48
CA GLY A 131 14.82 6.95 -0.67
C GLY A 131 15.72 6.27 0.37
N PRO A 132 16.52 7.07 1.11
CA PRO A 132 17.51 6.57 2.07
C PRO A 132 16.89 5.78 3.24
N ASN A 133 15.63 6.08 3.57
CA ASN A 133 14.89 5.41 4.63
C ASN A 133 13.98 4.29 4.13
N ARG A 134 14.01 3.93 2.83
CA ARG A 134 13.12 2.92 2.21
C ARG A 134 11.66 3.18 2.58
N THR A 135 11.24 4.43 2.42
CA THR A 135 9.88 4.84 2.73
C THR A 135 8.91 4.22 1.75
N VAL A 136 7.79 3.74 2.27
CA VAL A 136 6.67 3.22 1.50
C VAL A 136 6.05 4.36 0.71
N SER A 137 5.82 4.13 -0.57
CA SER A 137 5.09 5.06 -1.42
C SER A 137 4.23 4.33 -2.44
N THR A 138 3.21 5.00 -2.97
CA THR A 138 2.43 4.50 -4.10
C THR A 138 1.88 5.68 -4.89
N ASN A 139 1.94 5.62 -6.23
CA ASN A 139 1.51 6.72 -7.11
C ASN A 139 2.10 8.09 -6.75
N GLY A 140 3.36 8.12 -6.30
CA GLY A 140 4.03 9.35 -5.86
C GLY A 140 3.63 9.86 -4.47
N PHE A 141 2.68 9.21 -3.79
CA PHE A 141 2.29 9.54 -2.42
C PHE A 141 3.10 8.70 -1.43
N ASN A 142 3.73 9.34 -0.44
CA ASN A 142 4.51 8.68 0.61
C ASN A 142 4.09 9.11 2.03
N THR A 143 3.02 9.90 2.13
CA THR A 143 2.47 10.39 3.40
C THR A 143 1.24 9.57 3.77
N PHE A 144 1.18 9.19 5.04
CA PHE A 144 0.08 8.45 5.63
C PHE A 144 -0.51 9.26 6.77
N VAL A 145 -1.81 9.11 7.01
CA VAL A 145 -2.48 9.68 8.17
C VAL A 145 -2.80 8.57 9.15
N THR A 146 -2.49 8.78 10.42
CA THR A 146 -2.89 7.89 11.49
C THR A 146 -3.64 8.63 12.58
N CYS A 147 -4.72 8.03 13.07
CA CYS A 147 -5.61 8.62 14.06
C CYS A 147 -5.44 7.96 15.43
N SER A 148 -6.03 8.57 16.47
CA SER A 148 -5.88 8.13 17.88
C SER A 148 -6.26 6.68 18.15
N ASP A 149 -7.14 6.12 17.33
CA ASP A 149 -7.57 4.72 17.34
C ASP A 149 -6.61 3.76 16.59
N GLY A 150 -5.52 4.31 16.04
CA GLY A 150 -4.54 3.59 15.24
C GLY A 150 -4.92 3.45 13.77
N ALA A 151 -6.12 3.86 13.35
CA ALA A 151 -6.56 3.75 11.96
C ALA A 151 -5.57 4.42 11.01
N LEU A 152 -5.31 3.79 9.86
CA LEU A 152 -4.29 4.22 8.91
C LEU A 152 -4.90 4.52 7.54
N TYR A 153 -4.50 5.64 6.96
CA TYR A 153 -4.96 6.13 5.66
C TYR A 153 -3.77 6.55 4.81
N LEU A 154 -3.86 6.37 3.50
CA LEU A 154 -2.94 6.99 2.54
C LEU A 154 -3.40 8.42 2.26
N GLN A 155 -2.51 9.40 2.42
CA GLN A 155 -2.82 10.79 2.14
C GLN A 155 -2.56 11.12 0.67
N THR A 156 -3.60 11.53 -0.05
CA THR A 156 -3.51 11.94 -1.47
C THR A 156 -3.79 13.44 -1.67
N GLY A 157 -4.08 14.20 -0.62
CA GLY A 157 -4.26 15.65 -0.62
C GLY A 157 -4.21 16.24 0.79
N SER A 158 -4.86 17.38 1.04
CA SER A 158 -4.69 18.14 2.29
C SER A 158 -5.62 17.77 3.44
N ASP A 159 -6.75 17.12 3.17
CA ASP A 159 -7.76 16.84 4.19
C ASP A 159 -7.32 15.68 5.10
N LEU A 160 -7.79 15.72 6.34
CA LEU A 160 -7.57 14.69 7.36
C LEU A 160 -8.92 14.11 7.80
N PRO A 161 -8.96 12.85 8.28
CA PRO A 161 -10.14 12.31 8.95
C PRO A 161 -10.52 13.15 10.16
N SER A 162 -11.81 13.13 10.52
CA SER A 162 -12.28 13.73 11.77
C SER A 162 -11.63 13.05 12.98
N GLY A 163 -11.15 13.83 13.94
CA GLY A 163 -10.55 13.31 15.17
C GLY A 163 -9.12 13.80 15.37
N ASN A 164 -8.40 13.14 16.28
CA ASN A 164 -7.00 13.45 16.54
C ASN A 164 -6.13 12.59 15.63
N CYS A 165 -5.70 13.16 14.50
CA CYS A 165 -4.91 12.48 13.50
C CYS A 165 -3.62 13.24 13.20
N THR A 166 -2.57 12.50 12.82
CA THR A 166 -1.29 13.07 12.40
C THR A 166 -0.85 12.47 11.08
N THR A 167 0.07 13.15 10.42
CA THR A 167 0.77 12.60 9.26
C THR A 167 2.04 11.87 9.71
N THR A 168 2.37 10.79 9.01
CA THR A 168 3.59 10.02 9.20
C THR A 168 4.06 9.47 7.86
N ARG A 169 5.32 9.04 7.81
CA ARG A 169 5.84 8.21 6.71
C ARG A 169 6.05 6.81 7.24
N LEU A 170 5.81 5.81 6.41
CA LEU A 170 6.10 4.42 6.75
C LEU A 170 7.44 4.04 6.14
N LYS A 171 8.26 3.28 6.86
CA LYS A 171 9.51 2.70 6.34
C LYS A 171 9.57 1.21 6.60
N ILE A 172 10.31 0.50 5.75
CA ILE A 172 10.75 -0.86 6.08
C ILE A 172 11.82 -0.77 7.17
N ASP A 173 11.61 -1.51 8.27
CA ASP A 173 12.58 -1.69 9.35
C ASP A 173 13.46 -2.91 9.03
N GLN A 174 14.74 -2.71 8.68
CA GLN A 174 15.68 -3.81 8.36
C GLN A 174 16.83 -3.85 9.35
#